data_AF-A0A3M1C7K3-F1
#
_entry.id   AF-A0A3M1C7K3-F1
#
_cell.length_a   1.000
_cell.length_b   1.000
_cell.length_c   1.000
_cell.angle_alpha   90.00
_cell.angle_beta   90.00
_cell.angle_gamma   90.00
#
_symmetry.space_group_name_H-M   'P 1'
#
loop_
_entity.id
_entity.type
_entity.pdbx_description
1 polymer ?
#
loop_
_entity_poly.entity_id
_entity_poly.type
_entity_poly.pdbx_seq_one_letter_code
_entity_poly.pdbx_strand_id
1 'polypeptide(L)' 'MKSLRTKYPLIGILLSLIINSCKKDNKNITPIDTGKDYFPTQINKYLIYDIDSTVYDEITHTPKTYKYRLKEIITQS' A
#
# COMPACT_ATOMS: atom_id res chain seq x y z
N MET A 1 55.87 -27.71 -23.57
CA MET A 1 54.85 -26.85 -22.91
C MET A 1 53.60 -27.68 -22.66
N LYS A 2 53.21 -27.86 -21.40
CA LYS A 2 52.12 -28.76 -20.98
C LYS A 2 50.76 -28.20 -21.43
N SER A 3 49.88 -29.08 -21.92
CA SER A 3 48.60 -28.77 -22.54
C SER A 3 47.62 -28.08 -21.58
N LEU A 4 47.68 -26.76 -21.48
CA LEU A 4 46.67 -25.89 -20.85
C LEU A 4 45.53 -25.62 -21.85
N ARG A 5 44.79 -26.64 -22.28
CA ARG A 5 43.55 -26.43 -23.06
C ARG A 5 42.35 -27.26 -22.61
N THR A 6 42.56 -28.36 -21.90
CA THR A 6 41.49 -29.33 -21.58
C THR A 6 40.81 -29.11 -20.23
N LYS A 7 41.31 -28.21 -19.36
CA LYS A 7 40.77 -27.97 -18.00
C LYS A 7 39.77 -26.82 -17.88
N TYR A 8 39.71 -25.95 -18.90
CA TYR A 8 38.83 -24.78 -18.93
C TYR A 8 37.33 -25.06 -19.11
N PRO A 9 36.86 -26.14 -19.81
CA PRO A 9 35.42 -26.35 -19.94
C PRO A 9 34.77 -26.79 -18.62
N LEU A 10 35.51 -27.48 -17.75
CA LEU A 10 35.03 -27.93 -16.43
C LEU A 10 34.82 -26.75 -15.45
N ILE A 11 35.68 -25.74 -15.51
CA ILE A 11 35.55 -24.51 -14.72
C ILE A 11 34.37 -23.66 -15.20
N GLY A 12 34.14 -23.59 -16.52
CA GLY A 12 32.98 -22.87 -17.07
C GLY A 12 31.65 -23.48 -16.66
N ILE A 13 31.56 -24.82 -16.65
CA ILE A 13 30.37 -25.54 -16.20
C ILE A 13 30.13 -25.29 -14.70
N LEU A 14 31.16 -25.39 -13.87
CA LEU A 14 31.04 -25.14 -12.43
C LEU A 14 30.55 -23.71 -12.12
N LEU A 15 31.01 -22.71 -12.88
CA LEU A 15 30.61 -21.31 -12.70
C LEU A 15 29.15 -21.05 -13.10
N SER A 16 28.63 -21.79 -14.09
CA SER A 16 27.23 -21.67 -14.55
C SER A 16 26.20 -22.20 -13.54
N LEU A 17 26.60 -23.12 -12.66
CA LEU A 17 25.75 -23.67 -11.60
C LEU A 17 25.51 -22.66 -10.45
N ILE A 18 26.46 -21.74 -10.23
CA ILE A 18 26.41 -20.80 -9.10
C ILE A 18 25.47 -19.62 -9.38
N ILE A 19 25.34 -19.19 -10.64
CA ILE A 19 24.51 -18.04 -11.05
C ILE A 19 22.99 -18.33 -11.02
N ASN A 20 22.57 -19.60 -11.04
CA ASN A 20 21.16 -19.99 -11.02
C ASN A 20 20.58 -20.16 -9.60
N SER A 21 21.39 -20.01 -8.55
CA SER A 21 20.94 -20.23 -7.16
C SER A 21 20.26 -19.01 -6.51
N CYS A 22 20.20 -17.86 -7.21
CA CYS A 22 19.52 -16.67 -6.68
C CYS A 22 18.03 -16.73 -7.04
N LYS A 23 17.22 -17.37 -6.20
CA LYS A 23 15.76 -17.21 -6.25
C LYS A 23 15.38 -15.95 -5.48
N LYS A 24 14.66 -15.05 -6.15
CA LYS A 24 14.04 -13.90 -5.47
C LYS A 24 12.96 -14.47 -4.56
N ASP A 25 13.18 -14.39 -3.25
CA ASP A 25 12.14 -14.70 -2.28
C ASP A 25 10.97 -13.75 -2.51
N ASN A 26 9.93 -14.27 -3.17
CA ASN A 26 8.63 -13.61 -3.20
C ASN A 26 7.99 -13.85 -1.83
N LYS A 27 8.55 -13.19 -0.81
CA LYS A 27 7.80 -12.95 0.41
C LYS A 27 6.58 -12.19 -0.08
N ASN A 28 5.43 -12.87 -0.10
CA ASN A 28 4.14 -12.21 -0.12
C ASN A 28 4.16 -11.30 1.11
N ILE A 29 4.64 -10.07 0.93
CA ILE A 29 4.50 -9.00 1.88
C ILE A 29 3.01 -8.77 1.86
N THR A 30 2.28 -9.44 2.75
CA THR A 30 0.92 -9.05 3.06
C THR A 30 0.99 -7.55 3.34
N PRO A 31 0.30 -6.72 2.54
CA PRO A 31 0.28 -5.28 2.75
C PRO A 31 -0.05 -5.06 4.22
N ILE A 32 0.78 -4.26 4.90
CA ILE A 32 0.48 -3.92 6.28
C ILE A 32 -0.88 -3.23 6.27
N ASP A 33 -1.85 -3.78 7.01
CA ASP A 33 -3.18 -3.19 7.09
C ASP A 33 -3.02 -1.85 7.81
N THR A 34 -3.03 -0.78 7.02
CA THR A 34 -2.92 0.60 7.52
C THR A 34 -4.27 1.12 8.02
N GLY A 35 -5.30 0.27 8.04
CA GLY A 35 -6.67 0.63 8.36
C GLY A 35 -7.28 1.58 7.35
N LYS A 36 -6.69 1.75 6.15
CA LYS A 36 -7.14 2.72 5.12
C LYS A 36 -8.35 2.25 4.32
N ASP A 37 -8.86 1.06 4.59
CA ASP A 37 -10.02 0.48 3.91
C ASP A 37 -11.34 1.21 4.23
N TYR A 38 -11.32 2.19 5.15
CA TYR A 38 -12.50 3.04 5.43
C TYR A 38 -12.81 4.02 4.28
N PHE A 39 -11.83 4.38 3.44
CA PHE A 39 -12.06 5.33 2.37
C PHE A 39 -12.45 4.60 1.07
N PRO A 40 -13.67 4.76 0.56
CA PRO A 40 -14.09 4.07 -0.65
C PRO A 40 -13.34 4.64 -1.84
N THR A 41 -12.61 3.78 -2.54
CA THR A 41 -11.83 4.14 -3.73
C THR A 41 -12.60 3.91 -5.04
N GLN A 42 -13.81 3.37 -4.95
CA GLN A 42 -14.63 3.03 -6.12
C GLN A 42 -15.50 4.21 -6.55
N ILE A 43 -15.44 4.55 -7.83
CA ILE A 43 -16.27 5.58 -8.46
C ILE A 43 -17.76 5.22 -8.27
N ASN A 44 -18.62 6.23 -8.09
CA ASN A 44 -20.05 6.12 -7.82
C ASN A 44 -20.44 5.53 -6.46
N LYS A 45 -19.48 5.22 -5.58
CA LYS A 45 -19.77 5.02 -4.17
C LYS A 45 -20.01 6.36 -3.48
N TYR A 46 -20.88 6.34 -2.48
CA TYR A 46 -21.12 7.46 -1.61
C TYR A 46 -21.12 7.01 -0.14
N LEU A 47 -20.69 7.89 0.75
CA LEU A 47 -20.89 7.73 2.19
C LEU A 47 -21.83 8.81 2.70
N ILE A 48 -22.62 8.45 3.71
CA ILE A 48 -23.41 9.40 4.48
C ILE A 48 -22.89 9.37 5.90
N TYR A 49 -22.42 10.52 6.39
CA TYR A 49 -21.94 10.70 7.74
C TYR A 49 -23.01 11.43 8.55
N ASP A 50 -23.43 10.84 9.67
CA ASP A 50 -24.18 11.55 10.71
C ASP A 50 -23.17 12.30 11.57
N ILE A 51 -23.24 13.64 11.55
CA ILE A 51 -22.28 14.51 12.22
C ILE A 51 -22.98 15.27 13.34
N ASP A 52 -22.45 15.13 14.55
CA ASP A 52 -22.77 15.93 15.72
C ASP A 52 -21.60 16.87 16.00
N SER A 53 -21.78 18.17 15.72
CA SER A 53 -20.76 19.20 15.98
C SER A 53 -21.20 20.09 17.12
N THR A 54 -20.37 20.26 18.15
CA THR A 54 -20.62 21.20 19.23
C THR A 54 -19.58 22.32 19.16
N VAL A 55 -20.04 23.55 19.01
CA VAL A 55 -19.22 24.75 18.86
C VAL A 55 -19.54 25.69 20.01
N TYR A 56 -18.52 26.25 20.65
CA TYR A 56 -18.72 27.26 21.67
C TYR A 56 -18.92 28.64 21.02
N ASP A 57 -20.00 29.34 21.38
CA ASP A 57 -20.31 30.67 20.87
C ASP A 57 -19.79 31.73 21.85
N GLU A 58 -18.77 32.48 21.40
CA GLU A 58 -18.10 33.50 22.21
C GLU A 58 -18.95 34.75 22.47
N ILE A 59 -20.02 35.01 21.69
CA ILE A 59 -20.87 36.20 21.85
C ILE A 59 -21.94 35.93 22.91
N THR A 60 -22.56 34.76 22.85
CA THR A 60 -23.61 34.36 23.78
C THR A 60 -23.07 33.60 24.99
N HIS A 61 -21.77 33.25 24.99
CA HIS A 61 -21.10 32.44 26.00
C HIS A 61 -21.82 31.11 26.29
N THR A 62 -22.31 30.46 25.23
CA THR A 62 -23.03 29.18 25.35
C THR A 62 -22.57 28.18 24.28
N PRO A 63 -22.57 26.87 24.59
CA PRO A 63 -22.33 25.85 23.58
C PRO A 63 -23.55 25.70 22.65
N LYS A 64 -23.32 25.61 21.35
CA LYS A 64 -24.31 25.30 20.32
C LYS A 64 -23.98 23.97 19.68
N THR A 65 -24.97 23.07 19.62
CA THR A 65 -24.84 21.77 18.96
C THR A 65 -25.59 21.78 17.64
N TYR A 66 -24.93 21.31 16.58
CA TYR A 66 -25.47 21.14 15.25
C TYR A 66 -25.47 19.65 14.91
N LYS A 67 -26.62 19.16 14.44
CA LYS A 67 -26.77 17.80 13.92
C LYS A 67 -27.07 17.89 12.43
N TYR A 68 -26.24 17.27 11.61
CA TYR A 68 -26.42 17.28 10.17
C TYR A 68 -25.86 16.02 9.52
N ARG A 69 -26.26 15.79 8.26
CA ARG A 69 -25.75 14.69 7.44
C ARG A 69 -24.87 15.23 6.33
N LEU A 70 -23.67 14.67 6.19
CA LEU A 70 -22.79 14.94 5.06
C LEU A 70 -22.84 13.76 4.08
N LYS A 71 -23.09 14.04 2.80
CA LYS A 71 -22.99 13.04 1.73
C LYS A 71 -21.74 13.32 0.91
N GLU A 72 -20.82 12.35 0.89
CA GLU A 72 -19.61 12.39 0.07
C GLU A 72 -19.78 11.45 -1.12
N ILE A 73 -19.40 11.88 -2.32
CA ILE A 73 -19.55 11.12 -3.57
C ILE A 73 -18.19 11.06 -4.25
N ILE A 74 -17.74 9.84 -4.57
CA ILE A 74 -16.47 9.63 -5.26
C ILE A 74 -16.68 9.77 -6.77
N THR A 75 -16.10 10.83 -7.34
CA THR A 75 -16.12 11.14 -8.79
C THR A 75 -14.72 11.08 -9.39
N GLN A 76 -14.65 11.00 -10.73
CA GLN A 76 -13.40 11.25 -11.46
C GLN A 76 -13.03 12.74 -11.36
N SER A 77 -11.74 13.03 -11.18
CA SER A 77 -11.21 14.40 -11.09
C SER A 77 -11.16 15.08 -12.45
#